data_AF-A0A0F9ADP8-F1
#
_entry.id   AF-A0A0F9ADP8-F1
#
_cell.length_a   1.000
_cell.length_b   1.000
_cell.length_c   1.000
_cell.angle_alpha   90.00
_cell.angle_beta   90.00
_cell.angle_gamma   90.00
#
_symmetry.space_group_name_H-M   'P 1'
#
loop_
_entity.id
_entity.type
_entity.pdbx_description
1 polymer ?
#
loop_
_entity_poly.entity_id
_entity_poly.type
_entity_poly.pdbx_seq_one_letter_code
_entity_poly.pdbx_strand_id
1 'polypeptide(L)'
;MSEFNRNSMCLWWPAVKDLPIPMPETVMLEEPREGLLEDFFGAICDRNEEAQKALLPEWEPYEERVHAEADKLGFPLFWRTDILSGKHRWKHTCYLPRRESIRENIFSLLEEHYIGFGIPDPRALVLREFLKLESSFRAFDEMPVSRERRYFVRDGRVVCRHAYWPEEAIRSPNHDDWRERLEYLNQEDAAEFEILMGHARLVSKEVEGYWSVDFALKEYGKWHLIDMAGGEDSWHPEDCPHAPKRRSG
;
A
#
# COMPACT_ATOMS: atom_id res chain seq x y z
N MET A 1 -25.00 1.24 6.25
CA MET A 1 -24.08 1.34 5.11
C MET A 1 -22.94 2.21 5.59
N SER A 2 -21.81 1.61 5.95
CA SER A 2 -20.61 2.38 6.28
C SER A 2 -20.24 3.24 5.07
N GLU A 3 -19.78 4.47 5.32
CA GLU A 3 -19.27 5.34 4.28
C GLU A 3 -18.06 4.64 3.63
N PHE A 4 -18.09 4.48 2.30
CA PHE A 4 -17.06 3.73 1.59
C PHE A 4 -15.71 4.44 1.76
N ASN A 5 -14.71 3.74 2.30
CA ASN A 5 -13.38 4.32 2.48
C ASN A 5 -12.76 4.65 1.10
N ARG A 6 -12.63 5.94 0.80
CA ARG A 6 -12.08 6.44 -0.48
C ARG A 6 -10.68 5.89 -0.77
N ASN A 7 -9.91 5.51 0.24
CA ASN A 7 -8.56 4.97 0.10
C ASN A 7 -8.53 3.50 -0.30
N SER A 8 -9.69 2.83 -0.35
CA SER A 8 -9.79 1.44 -0.78
C SER A 8 -9.35 1.26 -2.24
N MET A 9 -8.46 0.31 -2.48
CA MET A 9 -8.06 -0.18 -3.79
C MET A 9 -9.26 -0.64 -4.61
N CYS A 10 -10.32 -1.13 -3.96
CA CYS A 10 -11.55 -1.53 -4.64
C CYS A 10 -12.23 -0.37 -5.39
N LEU A 11 -11.91 0.89 -5.07
CA LEU A 11 -12.40 2.05 -5.82
C LEU A 11 -11.44 2.50 -6.90
N TRP A 12 -10.18 2.75 -6.54
CA TRP A 12 -9.27 3.42 -7.46
C TRP A 12 -8.61 2.46 -8.44
N TRP A 13 -8.40 1.18 -8.06
CA TRP A 13 -7.73 0.21 -8.94
C TRP A 13 -8.48 -0.02 -10.26
N PRO A 14 -9.81 -0.22 -10.28
CA PRO A 14 -10.55 -0.37 -11.54
C PRO A 14 -10.42 0.82 -12.49
N ALA A 15 -10.23 2.04 -11.97
CA ALA A 15 -10.10 3.25 -12.78
C ALA A 15 -8.73 3.38 -13.44
N VAL A 16 -7.68 2.78 -12.86
CA VAL A 16 -6.29 3.00 -13.32
C VAL A 16 -5.61 1.77 -13.92
N LYS A 17 -6.11 0.55 -13.66
CA LYS A 17 -5.45 -0.70 -14.06
C LYS A 17 -5.19 -0.86 -15.57
N ASP A 18 -5.98 -0.19 -16.40
CA ASP A 18 -5.90 -0.27 -17.87
C ASP A 18 -5.11 0.91 -18.48
N LEU A 19 -4.57 1.81 -17.65
CA LEU A 19 -3.71 2.90 -18.11
C LEU A 19 -2.38 2.36 -18.65
N PRO A 20 -1.73 3.05 -19.60
CA PRO A 20 -0.42 2.67 -20.13
C PRO A 20 0.72 3.06 -19.17
N ILE A 21 0.54 2.78 -17.88
CA ILE A 21 1.49 3.01 -16.79
C ILE A 21 1.88 1.63 -16.27
N PRO A 22 3.18 1.31 -16.12
CA PRO A 22 3.59 0.06 -15.49
C PRO A 22 2.99 -0.07 -14.08
N MET A 23 2.47 -1.24 -13.74
CA MET A 23 1.94 -1.56 -12.43
C MET A 23 2.34 -3.01 -12.09
N PRO A 24 2.55 -3.34 -10.80
CA PRO A 24 2.66 -4.72 -10.36
C PRO A 24 1.44 -5.53 -10.84
N GLU A 25 1.68 -6.75 -11.31
CA GLU A 25 0.59 -7.72 -11.44
C GLU A 25 -0.15 -7.80 -10.10
N THR A 26 -1.48 -7.73 -10.13
CA THR A 26 -2.30 -7.50 -8.93
C THR A 26 -3.53 -8.39 -8.98
N VAL A 27 -3.75 -9.12 -7.89
CA VAL A 27 -4.93 -9.96 -7.67
C VAL A 27 -5.68 -9.43 -6.44
N MET A 28 -6.93 -9.01 -6.64
CA MET A 28 -7.82 -8.61 -5.56
C MET A 28 -8.72 -9.79 -5.16
N LEU A 29 -8.71 -10.11 -3.88
CA LEU A 29 -9.51 -11.16 -3.28
C LEU A 29 -10.54 -10.51 -2.36
N GLU A 30 -11.71 -10.19 -2.91
CA GLU A 30 -12.84 -9.69 -2.10
C GLU A 30 -13.30 -10.75 -1.10
N GLU A 31 -13.67 -10.30 0.09
CA GLU A 31 -14.25 -11.15 1.12
C GLU A 31 -15.52 -11.86 0.62
N PRO A 32 -15.78 -13.12 1.03
CA PRO A 32 -17.03 -13.81 0.75
C PRO A 32 -18.26 -13.09 1.32
N ARG A 33 -18.08 -12.38 2.44
CA ARG A 33 -19.09 -11.60 3.14
C ARG A 33 -18.41 -10.41 3.84
N GLU A 34 -19.10 -9.28 3.87
CA GLU A 34 -18.70 -8.10 4.65
C GLU A 34 -18.43 -8.49 6.10
N GLY A 35 -17.24 -8.13 6.59
CA GLY A 35 -16.80 -8.33 7.97
C GLY A 35 -16.24 -9.72 8.27
N LEU A 36 -16.02 -10.59 7.28
CA LEU A 36 -15.42 -11.91 7.54
C LEU A 36 -14.03 -11.77 8.19
N LEU A 37 -13.19 -10.87 7.68
CA LEU A 37 -11.84 -10.61 8.18
C LEU A 37 -11.88 -10.04 9.60
N GLU A 38 -12.81 -9.12 9.90
CA GLU A 38 -13.01 -8.57 11.25
C GLU A 38 -13.49 -9.65 12.21
N ASP A 39 -14.58 -10.34 11.88
CA ASP A 39 -15.16 -11.40 12.69
C ASP A 39 -14.14 -12.49 13.02
N PHE A 40 -13.37 -12.93 12.02
CA PHE A 40 -12.37 -13.98 12.20
C PHE A 40 -11.16 -13.51 13.00
N PHE A 41 -10.68 -12.29 12.76
CA PHE A 41 -9.61 -11.69 13.56
C PHE A 41 -10.03 -11.51 15.02
N GLY A 42 -11.22 -10.97 15.26
CA GLY A 42 -11.80 -10.79 16.59
C GLY A 42 -11.93 -12.10 17.34
N ALA A 43 -12.47 -13.15 16.69
CA ALA A 43 -12.58 -14.47 17.29
C ALA A 43 -11.23 -15.08 17.73
N ILE A 44 -10.14 -14.76 17.01
CA ILE A 44 -8.78 -15.17 17.37
C ILE A 44 -8.25 -14.35 18.54
N CYS A 45 -8.39 -13.03 18.51
CA CYS A 45 -7.97 -12.14 19.59
C CYS A 45 -8.65 -12.48 20.92
N ASP A 46 -9.95 -12.79 20.87
CA ASP A 46 -10.76 -13.15 22.04
C ASP A 46 -10.53 -14.60 22.51
N ARG A 47 -9.75 -15.38 21.75
CA ARG A 47 -9.57 -16.84 21.97
C ARG A 47 -10.91 -17.58 22.03
N ASN A 48 -11.88 -17.14 21.24
CA ASN A 48 -13.22 -17.70 21.19
C ASN A 48 -13.27 -18.87 20.20
N GLU A 49 -12.99 -20.08 20.70
CA GLU A 49 -12.95 -21.30 19.88
C GLU A 49 -14.29 -21.62 19.20
N GLU A 50 -15.42 -21.32 19.85
CA GLU A 50 -16.75 -21.54 19.28
C GLU A 50 -16.99 -20.62 18.08
N ALA A 51 -16.65 -19.33 18.21
CA ALA A 51 -16.75 -18.38 17.11
C ALA A 51 -15.79 -18.72 15.97
N GLN A 52 -14.54 -19.09 16.27
CA GLN A 52 -13.59 -19.54 15.25
C GLN A 52 -14.16 -20.72 14.47
N LYS A 53 -14.68 -21.74 15.16
CA LYS A 53 -15.28 -22.92 14.52
C LYS A 53 -16.51 -22.58 13.68
N ALA A 54 -17.32 -21.62 14.11
CA ALA A 54 -18.48 -21.16 13.36
C ALA A 54 -18.10 -20.46 12.05
N LEU A 55 -16.95 -19.78 12.01
CA LEU A 55 -16.46 -19.04 10.85
C LEU A 55 -15.63 -19.89 9.87
N LEU A 56 -15.12 -21.06 10.29
CA LEU A 56 -14.31 -21.95 9.43
C LEU A 56 -14.94 -22.26 8.06
N PRO A 57 -16.25 -22.54 7.92
CA PRO A 57 -16.84 -22.85 6.62
C PRO A 57 -16.74 -21.70 5.59
N GLU A 58 -16.64 -20.45 6.04
CA GLU A 58 -16.43 -19.27 5.18
C GLU A 58 -14.94 -18.96 5.05
N TRP A 59 -14.19 -19.09 6.14
CA TRP A 59 -12.76 -18.78 6.20
C TRP A 59 -11.89 -19.74 5.38
N GLU A 60 -12.07 -21.06 5.54
CA GLU A 60 -11.18 -22.05 4.90
C GLU A 60 -11.18 -21.94 3.37
N PRO A 61 -12.34 -21.86 2.68
CA PRO A 61 -12.35 -21.67 1.23
C PRO A 61 -11.72 -20.33 0.79
N TYR A 62 -11.81 -19.30 1.63
CA TYR A 62 -11.20 -18.01 1.34
C TYR A 62 -9.67 -18.06 1.51
N GLU A 63 -9.18 -18.66 2.60
CA GLU A 63 -7.74 -18.90 2.83
C GLU A 63 -7.15 -19.78 1.71
N GLU A 64 -7.86 -20.83 1.28
CA GLU A 64 -7.45 -21.67 0.15
C GLU A 64 -7.33 -20.89 -1.17
N ARG A 65 -8.27 -19.96 -1.44
CA ARG A 65 -8.18 -19.06 -2.59
C ARG A 65 -6.97 -18.14 -2.50
N VAL A 66 -6.68 -17.58 -1.33
CA VAL A 66 -5.47 -16.76 -1.09
C VAL A 66 -4.22 -17.57 -1.42
N HIS A 67 -4.13 -18.80 -0.92
CA HIS A 67 -3.03 -19.71 -1.22
C HIS A 67 -2.89 -20.03 -2.72
N ALA A 68 -4.00 -20.30 -3.40
CA ALA A 68 -4.00 -20.64 -4.81
C ALA A 68 -3.55 -19.48 -5.71
N GLU A 69 -4.00 -18.25 -5.42
CA GLU A 69 -3.58 -17.06 -6.18
C GLU A 69 -2.13 -16.66 -5.86
N ALA A 70 -1.69 -16.82 -4.60
CA ALA A 70 -0.30 -16.61 -4.23
C ALA A 70 0.66 -17.55 -4.98
N ASP A 71 0.29 -18.83 -5.14
CA ASP A 71 1.10 -19.79 -5.91
C ASP A 71 1.22 -19.41 -7.39
N LYS A 72 0.14 -18.90 -7.99
CA LYS A 72 0.12 -18.47 -9.39
C LYS A 72 1.02 -17.25 -9.61
N LEU A 73 0.95 -16.28 -8.70
CA LEU A 73 1.73 -15.05 -8.77
C LEU A 73 3.21 -15.29 -8.46
N GLY A 74 3.50 -16.26 -7.59
CA GLY A 74 4.85 -16.66 -7.21
C GLY A 74 5.40 -15.86 -6.02
N PHE A 75 6.50 -16.35 -5.46
CA PHE A 75 7.15 -15.77 -4.29
C PHE A 75 8.57 -15.24 -4.63
N PRO A 76 9.06 -14.20 -3.92
CA PRO A 76 8.34 -13.41 -2.92
C PRO A 76 7.19 -12.61 -3.56
N LEU A 77 6.15 -12.31 -2.79
CA LEU A 77 5.07 -11.40 -3.20
C LEU A 77 4.91 -10.24 -2.22
N PHE A 78 4.32 -9.16 -2.70
CA PHE A 78 3.85 -8.06 -1.86
C PHE A 78 2.35 -8.19 -1.67
N TRP A 79 1.85 -7.93 -0.49
CA TRP A 79 0.40 -7.93 -0.27
C TRP A 79 -0.03 -6.87 0.74
N ARG A 80 -1.32 -6.64 0.80
CA ARG A 80 -1.94 -5.61 1.63
C ARG A 80 -3.43 -5.88 1.78
N THR A 81 -4.06 -5.16 2.69
CA THR A 81 -5.50 -4.94 2.59
C THR A 81 -5.77 -3.95 1.46
N ASP A 82 -7.01 -3.82 1.03
CA ASP A 82 -7.39 -2.79 0.07
C ASP A 82 -7.13 -1.36 0.59
N ILE A 83 -6.75 -1.14 1.86
CA ILE A 83 -6.45 0.19 2.39
C ILE A 83 -4.98 0.31 2.80
N LEU A 84 -4.47 -0.63 3.62
CA LEU A 84 -3.17 -0.56 4.29
C LEU A 84 -2.26 -1.74 3.95
N SER A 85 -0.94 -1.48 3.81
CA SER A 85 0.09 -2.53 3.64
C SER A 85 0.97 -2.78 4.87
N GLY A 86 0.96 -1.93 5.90
CA GLY A 86 1.69 -2.18 7.13
C GLY A 86 3.23 -2.13 7.02
N LYS A 87 3.76 -1.16 6.26
CA LYS A 87 5.20 -1.04 5.96
C LYS A 87 6.11 -0.96 7.20
N HIS A 88 5.60 -0.59 8.38
CA HIS A 88 6.40 -0.44 9.60
C HIS A 88 6.84 -1.76 10.22
N ARG A 89 6.16 -2.87 9.88
CA ARG A 89 6.47 -4.24 10.32
C ARG A 89 6.75 -5.16 9.12
N TRP A 90 7.46 -4.63 8.14
CA TRP A 90 7.63 -5.18 6.79
C TRP A 90 7.77 -6.71 6.69
N LYS A 91 8.72 -7.31 7.43
CA LYS A 91 8.99 -8.76 7.40
C LYS A 91 7.81 -9.62 7.86
N HIS A 92 6.94 -9.04 8.69
CA HIS A 92 5.81 -9.72 9.33
C HIS A 92 4.48 -9.37 8.67
N THR A 93 4.43 -8.32 7.84
CA THR A 93 3.20 -7.86 7.19
C THR A 93 3.34 -7.97 5.67
N CYS A 94 3.62 -6.88 4.97
CA CYS A 94 3.45 -6.81 3.51
C CYS A 94 4.46 -7.61 2.68
N TYR A 95 5.57 -8.07 3.26
CA TYR A 95 6.52 -8.92 2.57
C TYR A 95 6.23 -10.40 2.84
N LEU A 96 5.85 -11.12 1.80
CA LEU A 96 5.56 -12.54 1.90
C LEU A 96 6.63 -13.35 1.15
N PRO A 97 7.64 -13.90 1.86
CA PRO A 97 8.78 -14.54 1.22
C PRO A 97 8.48 -15.95 0.68
N ARG A 98 7.45 -16.61 1.19
CA ARG A 98 7.11 -18.01 0.90
C ARG A 98 5.69 -18.33 1.34
N ARG A 99 5.16 -19.44 0.83
CA ARG A 99 3.79 -19.93 1.08
C ARG A 99 3.47 -20.12 2.57
N GLU A 100 4.42 -20.64 3.34
CA GLU A 100 4.20 -20.98 4.75
C GLU A 100 3.95 -19.75 5.63
N SER A 101 4.33 -18.57 5.15
CA SER A 101 4.18 -17.31 5.88
C SER A 101 2.81 -16.65 5.69
N ILE A 102 1.91 -17.21 4.86
CA ILE A 102 0.62 -16.58 4.56
C ILE A 102 -0.17 -16.32 5.84
N ARG A 103 -0.46 -17.37 6.60
CA ARG A 103 -1.36 -17.26 7.75
C ARG A 103 -0.84 -16.29 8.82
N GLU A 104 0.44 -16.41 9.19
CA GLU A 104 1.08 -15.52 10.17
C GLU A 104 1.10 -14.06 9.72
N ASN A 105 1.37 -13.82 8.43
CA ASN A 105 1.37 -12.47 7.92
C ASN A 105 -0.07 -11.92 7.83
N ILE A 106 -1.12 -12.73 7.53
CA ILE A 106 -2.51 -12.23 7.38
C ILE A 106 -2.87 -11.57 8.71
N PHE A 107 -2.67 -12.30 9.80
CA PHE A 107 -2.99 -11.80 11.13
C PHE A 107 -2.17 -10.60 11.53
N SER A 108 -0.88 -10.58 11.20
CA SER A 108 -0.02 -9.42 11.49
C SER A 108 -0.48 -8.18 10.71
N LEU A 109 -0.94 -8.35 9.47
CA LEU A 109 -1.47 -7.27 8.65
C LEU A 109 -2.82 -6.77 9.17
N LEU A 110 -3.72 -7.68 9.56
CA LEU A 110 -5.01 -7.33 10.18
C LEU A 110 -4.84 -6.68 11.55
N GLU A 111 -3.85 -7.13 12.34
CA GLU A 111 -3.47 -6.49 13.60
C GLU A 111 -3.03 -5.04 13.35
N GLU A 112 -2.17 -4.80 12.35
CA GLU A 112 -1.77 -3.43 12.02
C GLU A 112 -2.97 -2.61 11.49
N HIS A 113 -3.85 -3.21 10.69
CA HIS A 113 -5.05 -2.55 10.16
C HIS A 113 -6.03 -2.12 11.26
N TYR A 114 -6.50 -3.06 12.08
CA TYR A 114 -7.54 -2.82 13.08
C TYR A 114 -7.00 -2.19 14.36
N ILE A 115 -5.87 -2.68 14.88
CA ILE A 115 -5.34 -2.26 16.19
C ILE A 115 -4.31 -1.14 16.00
N GLY A 116 -3.39 -1.30 15.04
CA GLY A 116 -2.32 -0.34 14.81
C GLY A 116 -2.81 1.01 14.30
N PHE A 117 -3.75 1.00 13.35
CA PHE A 117 -4.25 2.21 12.69
C PHE A 117 -5.74 2.49 12.92
N GLY A 118 -6.51 1.57 13.49
CA GLY A 118 -7.95 1.79 13.73
C GLY A 118 -8.76 1.98 12.46
N ILE A 119 -8.37 1.30 11.37
CA ILE A 119 -9.00 1.45 10.06
C ILE A 119 -10.26 0.57 10.00
N PRO A 120 -11.37 1.07 9.42
CA PRO A 120 -12.57 0.26 9.20
C PRO A 120 -12.30 -0.93 8.27
N ASP A 121 -13.13 -1.96 8.39
CA ASP A 121 -13.03 -3.23 7.65
C ASP A 121 -12.54 -3.10 6.21
N PRO A 122 -11.45 -3.82 5.86
CA PRO A 122 -11.01 -3.95 4.50
C PRO A 122 -11.96 -4.88 3.75
N ARG A 123 -12.27 -4.55 2.50
CA ARG A 123 -13.16 -5.38 1.66
C ARG A 123 -12.43 -6.50 0.94
N ALA A 124 -11.10 -6.43 0.89
CA ALA A 124 -10.29 -7.38 0.15
C ALA A 124 -8.88 -7.51 0.73
N LEU A 125 -8.32 -8.72 0.57
CA LEU A 125 -6.87 -8.91 0.54
C LEU A 125 -6.37 -8.71 -0.89
N VAL A 126 -5.23 -8.06 -1.05
CA VAL A 126 -4.65 -7.75 -2.36
C VAL A 126 -3.25 -8.34 -2.44
N LEU A 127 -3.05 -9.28 -3.35
CA LEU A 127 -1.76 -9.88 -3.67
C LEU A 127 -1.15 -9.17 -4.89
N ARG A 128 0.16 -8.90 -4.86
CA ARG A 128 0.86 -8.17 -5.91
C ARG A 128 2.24 -8.75 -6.19
N GLU A 129 2.68 -8.63 -7.45
CA GLU A 129 4.06 -8.89 -7.84
C GLU A 129 5.01 -8.16 -6.88
N PHE A 130 5.98 -8.87 -6.33
CA PHE A 130 7.03 -8.23 -5.57
C PHE A 130 7.99 -7.49 -6.51
N LEU A 131 7.91 -6.16 -6.53
CA LEU A 131 8.87 -5.35 -7.27
C LEU A 131 10.19 -5.25 -6.50
N LYS A 132 11.27 -5.66 -7.14
CA LYS A 132 12.62 -5.28 -6.71
C LYS A 132 12.88 -3.83 -7.12
N LEU A 133 12.80 -2.91 -6.15
CA LEU A 133 12.91 -1.47 -6.37
C LEU A 133 14.36 -0.96 -6.25
N GLU A 134 14.66 0.17 -6.91
CA GLU A 134 15.90 0.90 -6.70
C GLU A 134 15.95 1.41 -5.25
N SER A 135 16.72 0.70 -4.41
CA SER A 135 16.81 0.94 -2.97
C SER A 135 18.24 1.23 -2.56
N SER A 136 18.44 2.09 -1.57
CA SER A 136 19.79 2.44 -1.10
C SER A 136 20.15 1.95 0.31
N PHE A 137 19.16 1.67 1.15
CA PHE A 137 19.35 1.16 2.52
C PHE A 137 18.07 0.47 3.00
N ARG A 138 18.07 -0.05 4.22
CA ARG A 138 16.89 -0.64 4.86
C ARG A 138 16.51 0.08 6.14
N ALA A 139 15.22 0.11 6.43
CA ALA A 139 14.61 0.66 7.65
C ALA A 139 13.35 -0.16 8.01
N PHE A 140 12.62 0.20 9.07
CA PHE A 140 11.28 -0.37 9.35
C PHE A 140 11.21 -1.91 9.36
N ASP A 141 12.08 -2.54 10.15
CA ASP A 141 12.23 -4.00 10.15
C ASP A 141 12.60 -4.58 8.78
N GLU A 142 13.67 -4.01 8.23
CA GLU A 142 14.37 -4.44 7.02
C GLU A 142 13.66 -4.23 5.69
N MET A 143 12.66 -3.36 5.69
CA MET A 143 12.09 -2.82 4.48
C MET A 143 13.15 -2.06 3.67
N PRO A 144 13.32 -2.36 2.38
CA PRO A 144 14.14 -1.55 1.48
C PRO A 144 13.54 -0.14 1.31
N VAL A 145 14.31 0.89 1.68
CA VAL A 145 13.93 2.28 1.41
C VAL A 145 14.31 2.59 -0.03
N SER A 146 13.29 2.88 -0.83
CA SER A 146 13.35 2.90 -2.29
C SER A 146 13.17 4.30 -2.86
N ARG A 147 13.57 4.48 -4.13
CA ARG A 147 13.31 5.69 -4.89
C ARG A 147 11.82 5.77 -5.25
N GLU A 148 11.07 6.47 -4.40
CA GLU A 148 9.62 6.65 -4.49
C GLU A 148 9.25 8.13 -4.62
N ARG A 149 8.19 8.42 -5.38
CA ARG A 149 7.68 9.77 -5.60
C ARG A 149 6.19 9.80 -5.37
N ARG A 150 5.72 10.87 -4.75
CA ARG A 150 4.31 11.11 -4.49
C ARG A 150 3.85 12.33 -5.28
N TYR A 151 2.88 12.13 -6.14
CA TYR A 151 2.26 13.17 -6.95
C TYR A 151 0.84 13.41 -6.48
N PHE A 152 0.45 14.66 -6.38
CA PHE A 152 -0.89 15.05 -6.00
C PHE A 152 -1.65 15.58 -7.19
N VAL A 153 -2.84 15.05 -7.40
CA VAL A 153 -3.67 15.36 -8.55
C VAL A 153 -5.06 15.82 -8.12
N ARG A 154 -5.63 16.73 -8.90
CA ARG A 154 -6.98 17.26 -8.72
C ARG A 154 -7.59 17.61 -10.06
N ASP A 155 -8.72 16.99 -10.37
CA ASP A 155 -9.61 17.34 -11.50
C ASP A 155 -8.85 17.57 -12.82
N GLY A 156 -8.12 16.53 -13.26
CA GLY A 156 -7.32 16.55 -14.50
C GLY A 156 -5.97 17.26 -14.41
N ARG A 157 -5.51 17.70 -13.23
CA ARG A 157 -4.25 18.46 -13.07
C ARG A 157 -3.38 17.91 -11.94
N VAL A 158 -2.07 17.94 -12.14
CA VAL A 158 -1.10 17.76 -11.05
C VAL A 158 -0.95 19.08 -10.30
N VAL A 159 -1.13 19.07 -8.98
CA VAL A 159 -1.13 20.29 -8.13
C VAL A 159 0.15 20.44 -7.31
N CYS A 160 0.73 19.34 -6.82
CA CYS A 160 2.04 19.33 -6.19
C CYS A 160 2.68 17.95 -6.28
N ARG A 161 3.94 17.84 -5.85
CA ARG A 161 4.70 16.59 -5.79
C ARG A 161 5.76 16.66 -4.73
N HIS A 162 6.05 15.53 -4.10
CA HIS A 162 7.00 15.40 -3.01
C HIS A 162 7.77 14.09 -3.12
N ALA A 163 8.94 14.04 -2.49
CA ALA A 163 9.56 12.77 -2.18
C ALA A 163 8.63 11.97 -1.25
N TYR A 164 8.59 10.64 -1.41
CA TYR A 164 7.73 9.79 -0.58
C TYR A 164 8.26 9.64 0.85
N TRP A 165 9.59 9.60 1.03
CA TRP A 165 10.26 9.35 2.31
C TRP A 165 10.78 10.65 2.93
N PRO A 166 10.03 11.30 3.83
CA PRO A 166 10.58 12.39 4.61
C PRO A 166 11.57 11.86 5.66
N GLU A 167 12.60 12.64 5.98
CA GLU A 167 13.68 12.21 6.89
C GLU A 167 13.11 11.81 8.25
N GLU A 168 12.16 12.59 8.77
CA GLU A 168 11.53 12.38 10.07
C GLU A 168 10.65 11.12 10.14
N ALA A 169 10.32 10.49 9.01
CA ALA A 169 9.60 9.22 8.99
C ALA A 169 10.55 8.02 9.18
N ILE A 170 11.84 8.14 8.84
CA ILE A 170 12.76 7.00 8.88
C ILE A 170 12.96 6.50 10.31
N ARG A 171 12.86 5.17 10.49
CA ARG A 171 13.05 4.48 11.78
C ARG A 171 14.00 3.31 11.63
N SER A 172 14.95 3.19 12.55
CA SER A 172 15.92 2.09 12.62
C SER A 172 16.65 1.79 11.30
N PRO A 173 17.31 2.79 10.68
CA PRO A 173 18.09 2.56 9.46
C PRO A 173 19.28 1.65 9.73
N ASN A 174 19.64 0.81 8.76
CA ASN A 174 20.72 -0.18 8.89
C ASN A 174 22.11 0.33 8.43
N HIS A 175 22.24 1.62 8.12
CA HIS A 175 23.47 2.24 7.64
C HIS A 175 23.71 3.56 8.39
N ASP A 176 24.96 3.90 8.68
CA ASP A 176 25.32 5.15 9.36
C ASP A 176 25.13 6.38 8.45
N ASP A 177 25.41 6.23 7.14
CA ASP A 177 25.29 7.23 6.07
C ASP A 177 23.88 7.26 5.43
N TRP A 178 22.86 6.85 6.18
CA TRP A 178 21.50 6.71 5.64
C TRP A 178 20.88 8.04 5.20
N ARG A 179 21.31 9.17 5.77
CA ARG A 179 20.77 10.51 5.41
C ARG A 179 21.22 10.94 4.03
N GLU A 180 22.50 10.78 3.73
CA GLU A 180 23.08 11.05 2.41
C GLU A 180 22.44 10.12 1.35
N ARG A 181 22.21 8.85 1.71
CA ARG A 181 21.50 7.89 0.87
C ARG A 181 20.04 8.29 0.63
N LEU A 182 19.34 8.75 1.66
CA LEU A 182 17.96 9.22 1.53
C LEU A 182 17.89 10.49 0.68
N GLU A 183 18.80 11.44 0.87
CA GLU A 183 18.87 12.65 0.07
C GLU A 183 19.02 12.30 -1.42
N TYR A 184 19.93 11.38 -1.75
CA TYR A 184 20.07 10.85 -3.11
C TYR A 184 18.76 10.24 -3.63
N LEU A 185 18.08 9.38 -2.85
CA LEU A 185 16.81 8.78 -3.26
C LEU A 185 15.70 9.83 -3.45
N ASN A 186 15.74 10.94 -2.72
CA ASN A 186 14.72 11.99 -2.77
C ASN A 186 14.93 13.01 -3.90
N GLN A 187 16.10 13.01 -4.55
CA GLN A 187 16.36 13.88 -5.70
C GLN A 187 15.59 13.45 -6.94
N GLU A 188 14.74 14.33 -7.47
CA GLU A 188 14.06 14.12 -8.74
C GLU A 188 14.77 14.89 -9.86
N ASP A 189 15.19 14.18 -10.91
CA ASP A 189 15.76 14.82 -12.09
C ASP A 189 14.68 15.19 -13.13
N ALA A 190 15.08 15.94 -14.16
CA ALA A 190 14.16 16.42 -15.19
C ALA A 190 13.52 15.29 -16.01
N ALA A 191 14.23 14.18 -16.25
CA ALA A 191 13.69 13.06 -17.01
C ALA A 191 12.66 12.28 -16.18
N GLU A 192 12.95 12.08 -14.88
CA GLU A 192 11.99 11.50 -13.93
C GLU A 192 10.72 12.34 -13.83
N PHE A 193 10.89 13.66 -13.68
CA PHE A 193 9.78 14.60 -13.61
C PHE A 193 8.86 14.50 -14.83
N GLU A 194 9.41 14.52 -16.05
CA GLU A 194 8.60 14.46 -17.28
C GLU A 194 7.79 13.16 -17.38
N ILE A 195 8.41 12.01 -17.02
CA ILE A 195 7.73 10.70 -17.02
C ILE A 195 6.58 10.69 -16.00
N LEU A 196 6.88 11.05 -14.75
CA LEU A 196 5.92 10.97 -13.65
C LEU A 196 4.81 12.01 -13.75
N MET A 197 5.11 13.21 -14.23
CA MET A 197 4.11 14.22 -14.59
C MET A 197 3.15 13.69 -15.66
N GLY A 198 3.68 12.99 -16.67
CA GLY A 198 2.87 12.32 -17.69
C GLY A 198 1.93 11.26 -17.09
N HIS A 199 2.47 10.38 -16.25
CA HIS A 199 1.70 9.33 -15.57
C HIS A 199 0.62 9.90 -14.63
N ALA A 200 0.98 10.86 -13.77
CA ALA A 200 0.04 11.50 -12.86
C ALA A 200 -1.10 12.21 -13.60
N ARG A 201 -0.82 12.84 -14.76
CA ARG A 201 -1.87 13.43 -15.61
C ARG A 201 -2.82 12.39 -16.22
N LEU A 202 -2.33 11.20 -16.56
CA LEU A 202 -3.20 10.12 -17.04
C LEU A 202 -4.13 9.67 -15.91
N VAL A 203 -3.58 9.39 -14.73
CA VAL A 203 -4.37 9.04 -13.54
C VAL A 203 -5.41 10.11 -13.24
N SER A 204 -5.01 11.38 -13.23
CA SER A 204 -5.90 12.50 -12.90
C SER A 204 -7.10 12.67 -13.84
N LYS A 205 -7.11 12.05 -15.03
CA LYS A 205 -8.25 12.06 -15.95
C LYS A 205 -9.27 10.97 -15.63
N GLU A 206 -8.83 9.89 -14.99
CA GLU A 206 -9.67 8.75 -14.62
C GLU A 206 -10.29 8.87 -13.23
N VAL A 207 -9.78 9.79 -12.39
CA VAL A 207 -10.27 9.99 -11.03
C VAL A 207 -10.71 11.44 -10.77
N GLU A 208 -11.84 11.60 -10.11
CA GLU A 208 -12.38 12.90 -9.70
C GLU A 208 -11.91 13.28 -8.28
N GLY A 209 -11.75 14.58 -8.02
CA GLY A 209 -11.38 15.10 -6.71
C GLY A 209 -9.87 15.03 -6.43
N TYR A 210 -9.49 15.02 -5.15
CA TYR A 210 -8.10 15.15 -4.71
C TYR A 210 -7.47 13.80 -4.37
N TRP A 211 -6.37 13.46 -5.04
CA TRP A 211 -5.69 12.18 -4.86
C TRP A 211 -4.18 12.35 -4.74
N SER A 212 -3.58 11.53 -3.89
CA SER A 212 -2.17 11.19 -3.89
C SER A 212 -1.96 9.96 -4.78
N VAL A 213 -0.90 9.99 -5.57
CA VAL A 213 -0.50 8.92 -6.51
C VAL A 213 0.97 8.63 -6.28
N ASP A 214 1.25 7.40 -5.86
CA ASP A 214 2.59 6.98 -5.49
C ASP A 214 3.21 6.14 -6.59
N PHE A 215 4.45 6.51 -6.94
CA PHE A 215 5.26 5.81 -7.94
C PHE A 215 6.55 5.31 -7.32
N ALA A 216 7.02 4.15 -7.78
CA ALA A 216 8.31 3.60 -7.40
C ALA A 216 9.13 3.17 -8.62
N LEU A 217 10.45 3.34 -8.54
CA LEU A 217 11.36 2.93 -9.59
C LEU A 217 11.81 1.46 -9.39
N LYS A 218 11.52 0.58 -10.36
CA LYS A 218 12.06 -0.79 -10.37
C LYS A 218 13.57 -0.75 -10.64
N GLU A 219 14.33 -1.65 -10.04
CA GLU A 219 15.79 -1.74 -10.25
C GLU A 219 16.11 -1.87 -11.76
N TYR A 220 16.90 -0.93 -12.29
CA TYR A 220 17.24 -0.81 -13.73
C TYR A 220 16.02 -0.71 -14.67
N GLY A 221 14.91 -0.17 -14.18
CA GLY A 221 13.62 -0.33 -14.82
C GLY A 221 12.83 0.96 -15.03
N LYS A 222 11.52 0.77 -15.11
CA LYS A 222 10.54 1.83 -15.30
C LYS A 222 9.93 2.22 -13.96
N TRP A 223 9.36 3.43 -13.92
CA TRP A 223 8.47 3.86 -12.86
C TRP A 223 7.17 3.05 -12.90
N HIS A 224 6.72 2.59 -11.74
CA HIS A 224 5.47 1.86 -11.57
C HIS A 224 4.53 2.64 -10.67
N LEU A 225 3.23 2.67 -10.97
CA LEU A 225 2.20 3.13 -10.03
C LEU A 225 2.03 2.04 -8.96
N ILE A 226 2.32 2.40 -7.71
CA ILE A 226 2.32 1.46 -6.59
C ILE A 226 1.18 1.73 -5.60
N ASP A 227 0.67 2.93 -5.47
CA ASP A 227 -0.42 3.21 -4.55
C ASP A 227 -1.21 4.48 -4.91
N MET A 228 -2.42 4.59 -4.39
CA MET A 228 -3.22 5.81 -4.41
C MET A 228 -4.00 5.96 -3.10
N ALA A 229 -4.19 7.20 -2.68
CA ALA A 229 -5.01 7.57 -1.54
C ALA A 229 -5.62 8.95 -1.75
N GLY A 230 -6.64 9.32 -0.98
CA GLY A 230 -7.16 10.67 -0.89
C GLY A 230 -6.03 11.64 -0.54
N GLY A 231 -5.97 12.76 -1.25
CA GLY A 231 -4.92 13.75 -1.00
C GLY A 231 -5.05 14.37 0.41
N GLU A 232 -6.27 14.39 0.96
CA GLU A 232 -6.59 14.76 2.34
C GLU A 232 -5.94 13.88 3.41
N ASP A 233 -5.73 12.60 3.12
CA ASP A 233 -5.20 11.62 4.08
C ASP A 233 -3.69 11.38 3.90
N SER A 234 -3.08 12.06 2.94
CA SER A 234 -1.70 11.84 2.54
C SER A 234 -0.77 12.92 3.10
N TRP A 235 0.41 12.49 3.53
CA TRP A 235 1.43 13.38 4.08
C TRP A 235 1.86 14.45 3.07
N HIS A 236 2.08 15.67 3.57
CA HIS A 236 2.65 16.80 2.86
C HIS A 236 3.74 17.47 3.72
N PRO A 237 4.77 18.08 3.11
CA PRO A 237 5.63 19.03 3.79
C PRO A 237 4.83 20.20 4.38
N GLU A 238 5.30 20.74 5.51
CA GLU A 238 4.59 21.81 6.26
C GLU A 238 4.38 23.08 5.43
N ASP A 239 5.26 23.36 4.47
CA ASP A 239 5.23 24.53 3.60
C ASP A 239 4.42 24.32 2.31
N CYS A 240 3.85 23.13 2.10
CA CYS A 240 3.09 22.86 0.89
C CYS A 240 1.74 23.61 0.89
N PRO A 241 1.48 24.50 -0.10
CA PRO A 241 0.24 25.29 -0.15
C PRO A 241 -1.00 24.43 -0.47
N HIS A 242 -0.79 23.19 -0.93
CA HIS A 242 -1.83 22.22 -1.22
C HIS A 242 -2.08 21.24 -0.07
N ALA A 243 -1.30 21.33 1.01
CA ALA A 243 -1.52 20.54 2.20
C ALA A 243 -2.95 20.78 2.74
N PRO A 244 -3.68 19.71 3.10
CA PRO A 244 -4.99 19.85 3.74
C PRO A 244 -4.82 20.70 5.00
N LYS A 245 -5.70 21.69 5.19
CA LYS A 245 -5.74 22.41 6.47
C LYS A 245 -6.04 21.38 7.55
N ARG A 246 -5.13 21.20 8.52
CA ARG A 246 -5.38 20.35 9.68
C ARG A 246 -6.76 20.71 10.23
N ARG A 247 -7.69 19.75 10.20
CA ARG A 247 -8.95 19.92 10.92
C ARG A 247 -8.54 20.05 12.38
N SER A 248 -8.70 21.25 12.94
CA SER A 248 -8.60 21.46 14.37
C SER A 248 -9.76 20.69 15.01
N GLY A 249 -9.48 19.44 15.35
CA GLY A 249 -10.29 18.57 16.20
C GLY A 249 -9.64 18.48 17.57
#